data_AF-A0A0F8X871-F1
#
_entry.id   AF-A0A0F8X871-F1
#
_cell.length_a   1.000
_cell.length_b   1.000
_cell.length_c   1.000
_cell.angle_alpha   90.00
_cell.angle_beta   90.00
_cell.angle_gamma   90.00
#
_symmetry.space_group_name_H-M   'P 1'
#
loop_
_entity.id
_entity.type
_entity.pdbx_description
1 polymer ?
#
loop_
_entity_poly.entity_id
_entity_poly.type
_entity_poly.pdbx_seq_one_letter_code
_entity_poly.pdbx_strand_id
1 'polypeptide(L)'
;LKFYNNIVSGAHRPIHLDYLGFNIANPGRSYIYNNLSQPKRRLGGQKAPYGILFAKSRNADVYDNQIITDYGRGFMLDGYGQGVPRGTDYMYVYNNRVDVQYSIEVTGSQNYPENNVYGVRDRYSSGNNTFQNNTIMVTNDAGTSGNKKASCFEIASDAFDTLMVNLVVADNIAIARDGTAATNPMCFTFGNCNELSITDNQYITEGGVRTAGNNGSATLVFTGNTVFSPTRITPPAVPTGLKVIKFLTGNYLLRWDDNSEADVLEYYVYKDGSKISGLSTRGGTFYIDRDVSGTHTYAISAVNLSGDESSTTSTVSTSTAQDGWWEQ
;
A
#
# COMPACT_ATOMS: atom_id res chain seq x y z
N LEU A 1 15.82 1.21 16.32
CA LEU A 1 15.85 2.24 15.23
C LEU A 1 14.61 3.12 15.36
N LYS A 2 14.71 4.42 15.03
CA LYS A 2 13.54 5.30 14.82
C LYS A 2 13.68 5.94 13.44
N PHE A 3 12.74 5.67 12.53
CA PHE A 3 12.71 6.21 11.17
C PHE A 3 11.34 6.85 10.91
N TYR A 4 11.27 8.17 10.96
CA TYR A 4 9.98 8.84 10.96
C TYR A 4 10.00 10.25 10.36
N ASN A 5 8.83 10.74 9.97
CA ASN A 5 8.62 12.04 9.33
C ASN A 5 9.43 12.26 8.04
N ASN A 6 9.66 11.19 7.26
CA ASN A 6 10.39 11.27 6.00
C ASN A 6 9.43 11.38 4.81
N ILE A 7 9.90 12.02 3.75
CA ILE A 7 9.27 12.01 2.42
C ILE A 7 10.21 11.27 1.48
N VAL A 8 9.75 10.16 0.90
CA VAL A 8 10.55 9.32 0.01
C VAL A 8 9.89 9.24 -1.36
N SER A 9 10.70 9.41 -2.41
CA SER A 9 10.20 9.66 -3.76
C SER A 9 10.98 8.84 -4.80
N GLY A 10 10.27 8.05 -5.62
CA GLY A 10 10.85 7.42 -6.83
C GLY A 10 11.87 6.30 -6.62
N ALA A 11 12.01 5.76 -5.40
CA ALA A 11 12.95 4.67 -5.10
C ALA A 11 12.35 3.28 -5.40
N HIS A 12 13.20 2.31 -5.79
CA HIS A 12 12.77 0.91 -5.97
C HIS A 12 12.46 0.21 -4.63
N ARG A 13 13.18 0.59 -3.57
CA ARG A 13 12.98 0.12 -2.20
C ARG A 13 13.16 1.31 -1.25
N PRO A 14 12.14 2.16 -1.08
CA PRO A 14 12.26 3.44 -0.36
C PRO A 14 12.60 3.23 1.11
N ILE A 15 12.03 2.20 1.76
CA ILE A 15 12.37 1.78 3.11
C ILE A 15 12.66 0.28 3.04
N HIS A 16 13.92 -0.09 3.25
CA HIS A 16 14.40 -1.45 3.19
C HIS A 16 15.23 -1.76 4.43
N LEU A 17 14.75 -2.71 5.22
CA LEU A 17 15.39 -3.15 6.46
C LEU A 17 15.69 -4.63 6.32
N ASP A 18 16.99 -4.94 6.27
CA ASP A 18 17.51 -6.29 6.16
C ASP A 18 18.23 -6.65 7.46
N TYR A 19 17.91 -7.83 8.01
CA TYR A 19 18.45 -8.31 9.28
C TYR A 19 18.25 -7.36 10.49
N LEU A 20 17.26 -6.47 10.48
CA LEU A 20 17.01 -5.53 11.59
C LEU A 20 16.68 -6.32 12.86
N GLY A 21 17.51 -6.17 13.89
CA GLY A 21 17.33 -6.87 15.17
C GLY A 21 17.55 -8.39 15.10
N PHE A 22 17.89 -8.95 13.95
CA PHE A 22 17.94 -10.39 13.71
C PHE A 22 18.99 -11.11 14.55
N ASN A 23 20.21 -10.57 14.55
CA ASN A 23 21.37 -11.17 15.21
C ASN A 23 21.43 -10.87 16.73
N ILE A 24 20.35 -10.33 17.30
CA ILE A 24 20.26 -9.98 18.71
C ILE A 24 19.21 -10.87 19.34
N ALA A 25 19.52 -11.48 20.49
CA ALA A 25 18.58 -12.39 21.17
C ALA A 25 17.26 -11.68 21.52
N ASN A 26 17.36 -10.48 22.09
CA ASN A 26 16.24 -9.61 22.48
C ASN A 26 16.49 -8.19 21.91
N PRO A 27 16.26 -7.95 20.61
CA PRO A 27 16.48 -6.64 20.02
C PRO A 27 15.53 -5.62 20.65
N GLY A 28 16.02 -4.40 20.87
CA GLY A 28 15.14 -3.29 21.24
C GLY A 28 14.13 -2.99 20.13
N ARG A 29 12.93 -2.54 20.51
CA ARG A 29 11.86 -2.23 19.55
C ARG A 29 12.26 -1.09 18.61
N SER A 30 12.02 -1.28 17.32
CA SER A 30 12.20 -0.25 16.30
C SER A 30 10.87 0.40 15.92
N TYR A 31 10.91 1.65 15.45
CA TYR A 31 9.72 2.43 15.13
C TYR A 31 9.87 3.07 13.76
N ILE A 32 8.92 2.79 12.86
CA ILE A 32 8.87 3.32 11.49
C ILE A 32 7.51 3.99 11.30
N TYR A 33 7.45 5.32 11.34
CA TYR A 33 6.15 6.00 11.39
C TYR A 33 6.08 7.36 10.73
N ASN A 34 4.87 7.83 10.40
CA ASN A 34 4.62 9.14 9.80
C ASN A 34 5.43 9.42 8.52
N ASN A 35 5.76 8.39 7.74
CA ASN A 35 6.48 8.57 6.48
C ASN A 35 5.49 8.69 5.32
N LEU A 36 5.80 9.58 4.37
CA LEU A 36 5.12 9.68 3.08
C LEU A 36 6.03 9.04 2.04
N SER A 37 5.56 8.00 1.36
CA SER A 37 6.37 7.31 0.36
C SER A 37 5.59 7.18 -0.94
N GLN A 38 6.16 7.70 -2.03
CA GLN A 38 5.62 7.52 -3.37
C GLN A 38 6.65 6.84 -4.28
N PRO A 39 6.91 5.54 -4.11
CA PRO A 39 7.74 4.79 -5.04
C PRO A 39 7.01 4.65 -6.39
N LYS A 40 7.79 4.71 -7.48
CA LYS A 40 7.27 4.54 -8.84
C LYS A 40 8.24 3.69 -9.64
N ARG A 41 7.72 2.70 -10.37
CA ARG A 41 8.57 1.88 -11.25
C ARG A 41 9.14 2.71 -12.41
N ARG A 42 10.41 2.47 -12.75
CA ARG A 42 11.00 2.92 -14.02
C ARG A 42 10.59 1.96 -15.13
N LEU A 43 9.95 2.47 -16.18
CA LEU A 43 9.55 1.66 -17.34
C LEU A 43 10.81 1.15 -18.07
N GLY A 44 10.79 -0.09 -18.57
CA GLY A 44 11.93 -0.71 -19.28
C GLY A 44 12.56 -1.96 -18.65
N GLY A 45 11.79 -2.77 -17.90
CA GLY A 45 12.20 -4.12 -17.49
C GLY A 45 12.75 -4.27 -16.07
N GLN A 46 12.57 -3.27 -15.20
CA GLN A 46 12.93 -3.41 -13.78
C GLN A 46 11.80 -4.07 -12.98
N LYS A 47 12.19 -4.81 -11.94
CA LYS A 47 11.28 -5.32 -10.91
C LYS A 47 10.47 -4.15 -10.32
N ALA A 48 9.20 -4.37 -10.02
CA ALA A 48 8.32 -3.34 -9.50
C ALA A 48 8.75 -2.95 -8.06
N PRO A 49 8.61 -1.67 -7.67
CA PRO A 49 9.06 -1.24 -6.36
C PRO A 49 8.24 -1.86 -5.23
N TYR A 50 8.82 -1.86 -4.04
CA TYR A 50 8.11 -2.13 -2.79
C TYR A 50 7.75 -0.81 -2.10
N GLY A 51 6.70 -0.84 -1.29
CA GLY A 51 6.33 0.23 -0.37
C GLY A 51 7.27 0.25 0.84
N ILE A 52 7.29 -0.83 1.63
CA ILE A 52 8.34 -1.09 2.63
C ILE A 52 8.71 -2.57 2.59
N LEU A 53 10.00 -2.85 2.66
CA LEU A 53 10.54 -4.20 2.66
C LEU A 53 11.26 -4.50 3.98
N PHE A 54 10.76 -5.49 4.69
CA PHE A 54 11.42 -6.15 5.81
C PHE A 54 11.90 -7.51 5.36
N ALA A 55 13.20 -7.75 5.53
CA ALA A 55 13.84 -8.98 5.20
C ALA A 55 14.60 -9.51 6.42
N LYS A 56 14.27 -10.73 6.86
CA LYS A 56 14.73 -11.33 8.13
C LYS A 56 14.82 -10.31 9.27
N SER A 57 13.80 -9.49 9.43
CA SER A 57 13.80 -8.36 10.36
C SER A 57 12.80 -8.57 11.48
N ARG A 58 13.03 -7.94 12.63
CA ARG A 58 12.23 -8.26 13.81
C ARG A 58 12.09 -7.16 14.84
N ASN A 59 11.01 -7.28 15.61
CA ASN A 59 10.62 -6.41 16.72
C ASN A 59 10.51 -4.93 16.32
N ALA A 60 9.54 -4.62 15.45
CA ALA A 60 9.30 -3.26 15.00
C ALA A 60 7.81 -2.91 14.92
N ASP A 61 7.53 -1.66 15.29
CA ASP A 61 6.24 -1.01 15.09
C ASP A 61 6.30 -0.16 13.82
N VAL A 62 5.33 -0.33 12.94
CA VAL A 62 5.22 0.36 11.64
C VAL A 62 3.84 0.99 11.55
N TYR A 63 3.75 2.32 11.67
CA TYR A 63 2.45 2.96 11.83
C TYR A 63 2.32 4.36 11.27
N ASP A 64 1.09 4.78 10.99
CA ASP A 64 0.75 6.11 10.48
C ASP A 64 1.54 6.51 9.21
N ASN A 65 2.03 5.52 8.44
CA ASN A 65 2.68 5.77 7.17
C ASN A 65 1.65 5.85 6.05
N GLN A 66 1.90 6.71 5.07
CA GLN A 66 1.14 6.75 3.81
C GLN A 66 2.05 6.31 2.67
N ILE A 67 1.75 5.15 2.10
CA ILE A 67 2.58 4.46 1.11
C ILE A 67 1.78 4.32 -0.17
N ILE A 68 2.14 5.12 -1.16
CA ILE A 68 1.41 5.23 -2.42
C ILE A 68 2.32 4.73 -3.55
N THR A 69 2.20 3.45 -3.88
CA THR A 69 3.08 2.80 -4.85
C THR A 69 2.46 2.79 -6.25
N ASP A 70 3.01 3.62 -7.14
CA ASP A 70 2.64 3.65 -8.55
C ASP A 70 3.40 2.54 -9.32
N TYR A 71 2.67 1.64 -9.95
CA TYR A 71 3.20 0.49 -10.71
C TYR A 71 4.06 -0.46 -9.88
N GLY A 72 3.63 -0.79 -8.66
CA GLY A 72 4.42 -1.64 -7.76
C GLY A 72 3.65 -2.41 -6.72
N ARG A 73 4.21 -2.50 -5.51
CA ARG A 73 3.70 -3.30 -4.39
C ARG A 73 3.72 -2.51 -3.09
N GLY A 74 2.98 -2.97 -2.09
CA GLY A 74 2.98 -2.41 -0.76
C GLY A 74 4.05 -3.02 0.15
N PHE A 75 3.64 -3.47 1.33
CA PHE A 75 4.50 -4.08 2.34
C PHE A 75 4.94 -5.50 1.98
N MET A 76 6.18 -5.81 2.32
CA MET A 76 6.75 -7.15 2.21
C MET A 76 7.47 -7.49 3.51
N LEU A 77 7.04 -8.57 4.16
CA LEU A 77 7.69 -9.22 5.28
C LEU A 77 8.19 -10.58 4.78
N ASP A 78 9.50 -10.67 4.55
CA ASP A 78 10.15 -11.83 3.96
C ASP A 78 11.09 -12.48 4.97
N GLY A 79 10.92 -13.76 5.29
CA GLY A 79 11.88 -14.48 6.14
C GLY A 79 13.00 -15.20 5.39
N TYR A 80 13.12 -15.06 4.07
CA TYR A 80 14.16 -15.65 3.19
C TYR A 80 14.11 -17.17 2.96
N GLY A 81 13.01 -17.81 3.29
CA GLY A 81 12.74 -19.18 2.85
C GLY A 81 11.84 -19.95 3.80
N GLN A 82 11.23 -21.00 3.29
CA GLN A 82 10.45 -21.92 4.10
C GLN A 82 11.37 -22.75 5.00
N GLY A 83 10.97 -22.95 6.26
CA GLY A 83 11.72 -23.76 7.22
C GLY A 83 13.03 -23.13 7.72
N VAL A 84 13.33 -21.89 7.33
CA VAL A 84 14.52 -21.20 7.82
C VAL A 84 14.29 -20.81 9.29
N PRO A 85 15.24 -21.11 10.19
CA PRO A 85 15.10 -20.68 11.58
C PRO A 85 15.02 -19.16 11.66
N ARG A 86 13.93 -18.69 12.28
CA ARG A 86 13.62 -17.27 12.52
C ARG A 86 13.50 -16.49 11.20
N GLY A 87 12.28 -16.32 10.71
CA GLY A 87 11.96 -15.41 9.60
C GLY A 87 11.84 -13.96 10.06
N THR A 88 11.05 -13.16 9.34
CA THR A 88 10.65 -11.82 9.78
C THR A 88 9.54 -11.95 10.82
N ASP A 89 9.79 -11.55 12.06
CA ASP A 89 8.90 -11.84 13.19
C ASP A 89 8.73 -10.66 14.18
N TYR A 90 7.65 -10.67 14.96
CA TYR A 90 7.32 -9.61 15.93
C TYR A 90 7.16 -8.23 15.27
N MET A 91 6.50 -8.19 14.11
CA MET A 91 6.17 -6.96 13.40
C MET A 91 4.76 -6.52 13.78
N TYR A 92 4.61 -5.27 14.24
CA TYR A 92 3.31 -4.67 14.55
C TYR A 92 3.04 -3.55 13.55
N VAL A 93 2.22 -3.84 12.54
CA VAL A 93 1.92 -2.94 11.41
C VAL A 93 0.50 -2.40 11.56
N TYR A 94 0.35 -1.12 11.89
CA TYR A 94 -0.96 -0.57 12.21
C TYR A 94 -1.20 0.87 11.77
N ASN A 95 -2.47 1.24 11.54
CA ASN A 95 -2.87 2.60 11.13
C ASN A 95 -2.16 3.13 9.86
N ASN A 96 -1.64 2.25 9.00
CA ASN A 96 -1.03 2.70 7.75
C ASN A 96 -2.08 2.83 6.65
N ARG A 97 -1.84 3.75 5.72
CA ARG A 97 -2.55 3.81 4.43
C ARG A 97 -1.62 3.31 3.34
N VAL A 98 -2.00 2.23 2.69
CA VAL A 98 -1.24 1.62 1.60
C VAL A 98 -2.12 1.59 0.37
N ASP A 99 -1.63 2.23 -0.68
CA ASP A 99 -2.29 2.30 -1.98
C ASP A 99 -1.31 1.80 -3.03
N VAL A 100 -1.75 0.80 -3.79
CA VAL A 100 -0.95 0.14 -4.80
C VAL A 100 -1.76 0.11 -6.08
N GLN A 101 -1.21 0.70 -7.15
CA GLN A 101 -1.82 0.58 -8.47
C GLN A 101 -0.84 -0.03 -9.46
N TYR A 102 -1.38 -0.78 -10.41
CA TYR A 102 -0.66 -1.27 -11.56
C TYR A 102 -1.52 -1.18 -12.82
N SER A 103 -1.20 -0.25 -13.73
CA SER A 103 -2.00 0.02 -14.95
C SER A 103 -1.20 -0.05 -16.25
N ILE A 104 0.11 -0.35 -16.19
CA ILE A 104 0.99 -0.52 -17.37
C ILE A 104 1.63 -1.90 -17.32
N GLU A 105 1.38 -2.68 -18.35
CA GLU A 105 2.00 -3.98 -18.55
C GLU A 105 3.47 -3.90 -18.91
N VAL A 106 4.22 -4.93 -18.54
CA VAL A 106 5.58 -5.14 -19.04
C VAL A 106 5.58 -6.40 -19.89
N THR A 107 5.77 -6.22 -21.19
CA THR A 107 6.00 -7.30 -22.14
C THR A 107 7.50 -7.39 -22.43
N GLY A 108 8.20 -8.37 -21.85
CA GLY A 108 9.61 -8.64 -22.21
C GLY A 108 10.55 -9.12 -21.09
N SER A 109 11.05 -10.34 -21.27
CA SER A 109 12.17 -11.05 -20.59
C SER A 109 11.97 -11.67 -19.19
N GLN A 110 11.89 -13.01 -19.22
CA GLN A 110 12.43 -14.06 -18.33
C GLN A 110 12.50 -13.97 -16.79
N ASN A 111 12.12 -12.90 -16.10
CA ASN A 111 12.02 -12.94 -14.64
C ASN A 111 10.87 -12.08 -14.14
N TYR A 112 9.77 -12.76 -13.80
CA TYR A 112 8.57 -12.25 -13.14
C TYR A 112 7.69 -11.30 -13.98
N PRO A 113 6.68 -11.81 -14.71
CA PRO A 113 5.54 -10.98 -15.06
C PRO A 113 4.82 -10.63 -13.74
N GLU A 114 5.19 -9.49 -13.14
CA GLU A 114 4.62 -8.99 -11.89
C GLU A 114 3.21 -8.40 -12.14
N ASN A 115 2.33 -9.23 -12.69
CA ASN A 115 0.90 -8.99 -12.74
C ASN A 115 0.23 -9.38 -11.41
N ASN A 116 1.00 -9.84 -10.42
CA ASN A 116 0.54 -10.11 -9.06
C ASN A 116 0.95 -8.95 -8.15
N VAL A 117 0.05 -7.99 -7.96
CA VAL A 117 0.25 -6.87 -7.04
C VAL A 117 -0.46 -7.11 -5.73
N TYR A 118 0.18 -6.64 -4.66
CA TYR A 118 -0.33 -6.78 -3.32
C TYR A 118 -0.07 -5.56 -2.46
N GLY A 119 -0.95 -5.35 -1.49
CA GLY A 119 -0.80 -4.33 -0.46
C GLY A 119 0.11 -4.80 0.67
N VAL A 120 0.01 -6.07 1.05
CA VAL A 120 0.82 -6.70 2.08
C VAL A 120 1.14 -8.13 1.65
N ARG A 121 2.42 -8.51 1.73
CA ARG A 121 2.88 -9.89 1.62
C ARG A 121 3.65 -10.28 2.88
N ASP A 122 3.20 -11.34 3.55
CA ASP A 122 3.90 -11.96 4.67
C ASP A 122 4.21 -13.42 4.33
N ARG A 123 5.49 -13.81 4.34
CA ARG A 123 5.93 -15.12 3.84
C ARG A 123 7.16 -15.65 4.55
N TYR A 124 7.33 -16.97 4.42
CA TYR A 124 8.57 -17.69 4.65
C TYR A 124 9.05 -17.63 6.10
N SER A 125 8.62 -18.58 6.92
CA SER A 125 9.00 -18.71 8.34
C SER A 125 8.78 -17.44 9.18
N SER A 126 8.00 -16.49 8.67
CA SER A 126 7.61 -15.27 9.35
C SER A 126 6.49 -15.57 10.36
N GLY A 127 6.46 -14.87 11.49
CA GLY A 127 5.52 -15.21 12.55
C GLY A 127 5.41 -14.14 13.60
N ASN A 128 4.40 -14.22 14.47
CA ASN A 128 4.13 -13.19 15.48
C ASN A 128 3.98 -11.80 14.86
N ASN A 129 3.47 -11.72 13.63
CA ASN A 129 3.23 -10.48 12.92
C ASN A 129 1.76 -10.13 13.00
N THR A 130 1.46 -8.85 13.20
CA THR A 130 0.10 -8.34 13.30
C THR A 130 -0.09 -7.15 12.38
N PHE A 131 -1.18 -7.21 11.62
CA PHE A 131 -1.66 -6.13 10.77
C PHE A 131 -3.00 -5.66 11.33
N GLN A 132 -3.03 -4.44 11.89
CA GLN A 132 -4.24 -3.93 12.54
C GLN A 132 -4.61 -2.51 12.11
N ASN A 133 -5.90 -2.22 11.90
CA ASN A 133 -6.38 -0.87 11.58
C ASN A 133 -5.72 -0.22 10.35
N ASN A 134 -5.20 -1.00 9.41
CA ASN A 134 -4.63 -0.45 8.18
C ASN A 134 -5.74 -0.26 7.14
N THR A 135 -5.56 0.72 6.26
CA THR A 135 -6.33 0.86 5.02
C THR A 135 -5.46 0.43 3.86
N ILE A 136 -5.84 -0.65 3.18
CA ILE A 136 -5.06 -1.26 2.11
C ILE A 136 -5.89 -1.26 0.83
N MET A 137 -5.45 -0.51 -0.17
CA MET A 137 -6.07 -0.42 -1.49
C MET A 137 -5.12 -1.00 -2.54
N VAL A 138 -5.64 -1.87 -3.39
CA VAL A 138 -4.88 -2.50 -4.47
C VAL A 138 -5.72 -2.53 -5.74
N THR A 139 -5.21 -1.90 -6.80
CA THR A 139 -5.86 -1.82 -8.10
C THR A 139 -4.94 -2.35 -9.20
N ASN A 140 -5.40 -3.26 -10.06
CA ASN A 140 -4.60 -3.84 -11.14
C ASN A 140 -5.27 -3.79 -12.53
N ASP A 141 -5.26 -2.60 -13.13
CA ASP A 141 -5.87 -2.30 -14.43
C ASP A 141 -4.92 -2.46 -15.64
N ALA A 142 -3.84 -3.25 -15.54
CA ALA A 142 -2.93 -3.46 -16.68
C ALA A 142 -3.57 -4.38 -17.74
N GLY A 143 -3.37 -4.23 -19.06
CA GLY A 143 -4.30 -4.63 -20.15
C GLY A 143 -4.47 -6.08 -20.73
N THR A 144 -3.96 -7.20 -20.19
CA THR A 144 -4.02 -8.55 -20.84
C THR A 144 -4.46 -9.74 -19.98
N SER A 145 -5.05 -10.74 -20.63
CA SER A 145 -5.54 -12.00 -20.05
C SER A 145 -4.40 -12.97 -19.71
N GLY A 146 -3.86 -12.90 -18.49
CA GLY A 146 -2.92 -13.90 -17.98
C GLY A 146 -2.29 -13.50 -16.66
N ASN A 147 -2.93 -13.88 -15.54
CA ASN A 147 -2.49 -13.68 -14.16
C ASN A 147 -2.47 -12.22 -13.66
N LYS A 148 -3.50 -11.41 -13.95
CA LYS A 148 -3.75 -10.16 -13.19
C LYS A 148 -4.30 -10.53 -11.83
N LYS A 149 -3.55 -10.32 -10.75
CA LYS A 149 -4.01 -10.46 -9.37
C LYS A 149 -3.87 -9.13 -8.64
N ALA A 150 -4.91 -8.75 -7.92
CA ALA A 150 -4.90 -7.64 -6.98
C ALA A 150 -5.23 -8.21 -5.61
N SER A 151 -4.29 -8.19 -4.67
CA SER A 151 -4.50 -8.77 -3.34
C SER A 151 -4.15 -7.82 -2.21
N CYS A 152 -5.09 -7.49 -1.32
CA CYS A 152 -4.76 -6.61 -0.18
C CYS A 152 -3.77 -7.31 0.75
N PHE A 153 -4.14 -8.49 1.24
CA PHE A 153 -3.29 -9.33 2.09
C PHE A 153 -2.93 -10.63 1.39
N GLU A 154 -1.64 -10.95 1.40
CA GLU A 154 -1.10 -12.21 0.94
C GLU A 154 -0.24 -12.85 2.04
N ILE A 155 -0.76 -13.91 2.69
CA ILE A 155 -0.09 -14.53 3.84
C ILE A 155 0.12 -16.01 3.58
N ALA A 156 1.30 -16.35 3.06
CA ALA A 156 1.63 -17.72 2.72
C ALA A 156 3.12 -17.93 2.40
N SER A 157 3.61 -19.12 2.72
CA SER A 157 4.80 -19.71 2.08
C SER A 157 4.45 -20.41 0.77
N ASP A 158 5.48 -20.90 0.07
CA ASP A 158 5.29 -21.61 -1.22
C ASP A 158 4.80 -23.06 -1.01
N ALA A 159 5.10 -23.64 0.16
CA ALA A 159 4.50 -24.86 0.68
C ALA A 159 4.28 -24.71 2.20
N PHE A 160 3.55 -25.66 2.81
CA PHE A 160 3.14 -25.59 4.20
C PHE A 160 4.32 -25.35 5.16
N ASP A 161 4.25 -24.24 5.89
CA ASP A 161 5.33 -23.76 6.74
C ASP A 161 4.92 -23.78 8.21
N THR A 162 5.47 -24.74 8.96
CA THR A 162 5.20 -24.91 10.39
C THR A 162 5.73 -23.77 11.25
N LEU A 163 6.65 -22.96 10.72
CA LEU A 163 7.22 -21.81 11.44
C LEU A 163 6.40 -20.54 11.27
N MET A 164 5.42 -20.54 10.35
CA MET A 164 4.50 -19.41 10.18
C MET A 164 3.36 -19.45 11.20
N VAL A 165 3.61 -18.89 12.39
CA VAL A 165 2.72 -18.96 13.56
C VAL A 165 2.31 -17.58 14.07
N ASN A 166 1.24 -17.50 14.85
CA ASN A 166 0.75 -16.27 15.48
C ASN A 166 0.60 -15.09 14.50
N LEU A 167 0.13 -15.34 13.29
CA LEU A 167 -0.12 -14.30 12.30
C LEU A 167 -1.53 -13.72 12.50
N VAL A 168 -1.65 -12.40 12.53
CA VAL A 168 -2.92 -11.71 12.81
C VAL A 168 -3.19 -10.63 11.77
N VAL A 169 -4.38 -10.64 11.19
CA VAL A 169 -4.94 -9.59 10.33
C VAL A 169 -6.28 -9.17 10.92
N ALA A 170 -6.32 -8.06 11.65
CA ALA A 170 -7.50 -7.64 12.39
C ALA A 170 -7.91 -6.21 12.08
N ASP A 171 -9.22 -5.91 12.05
CA ASP A 171 -9.73 -4.53 12.01
C ASP A 171 -9.24 -3.67 10.82
N ASN A 172 -8.80 -4.29 9.72
CA ASN A 172 -8.31 -3.55 8.55
C ASN A 172 -9.46 -3.23 7.58
N ILE A 173 -9.28 -2.17 6.78
CA ILE A 173 -10.07 -1.91 5.58
C ILE A 173 -9.28 -2.40 4.37
N ALA A 174 -9.81 -3.36 3.63
CA ALA A 174 -9.17 -3.98 2.46
C ALA A 174 -9.98 -3.75 1.19
N ILE A 175 -9.40 -3.10 0.19
CA ILE A 175 -10.06 -2.78 -1.08
C ILE A 175 -9.25 -3.33 -2.24
N ALA A 176 -9.80 -4.31 -2.96
CA ALA A 176 -9.18 -4.92 -4.14
C ALA A 176 -10.03 -4.65 -5.39
N ARG A 177 -9.47 -3.99 -6.40
CA ARG A 177 -10.15 -3.58 -7.64
C ARG A 177 -9.39 -4.01 -8.88
N ASP A 178 -10.12 -4.09 -9.98
CA ASP A 178 -9.65 -4.31 -11.34
C ASP A 178 -8.70 -5.51 -11.46
N GLY A 179 -9.25 -6.64 -11.89
CA GLY A 179 -8.52 -7.85 -12.25
C GLY A 179 -9.32 -8.62 -13.31
N THR A 180 -8.67 -9.16 -14.34
CA THR A 180 -9.39 -9.69 -15.53
C THR A 180 -10.19 -10.98 -15.32
N ALA A 181 -10.30 -11.48 -14.10
CA ALA A 181 -11.18 -12.60 -13.78
C ALA A 181 -11.83 -12.37 -12.42
N ALA A 182 -13.10 -12.80 -12.30
CA ALA A 182 -13.89 -12.73 -11.08
C ALA A 182 -13.27 -13.46 -9.85
N THR A 183 -12.14 -14.16 -10.02
CA THR A 183 -11.42 -14.87 -8.96
C THR A 183 -10.10 -14.22 -8.55
N ASN A 184 -9.73 -13.07 -9.11
CA ASN A 184 -8.37 -12.54 -9.00
C ASN A 184 -8.19 -11.22 -8.22
N PRO A 185 -9.18 -10.31 -8.15
CA PRO A 185 -9.22 -9.33 -7.07
C PRO A 185 -9.63 -10.05 -5.78
N MET A 186 -8.74 -10.11 -4.80
CA MET A 186 -8.95 -10.84 -3.55
C MET A 186 -8.48 -9.99 -2.36
N CYS A 187 -9.35 -9.62 -1.43
CA CYS A 187 -8.88 -8.91 -0.23
C CYS A 187 -7.94 -9.80 0.61
N PHE A 188 -8.21 -11.11 0.68
CA PHE A 188 -7.42 -12.04 1.48
C PHE A 188 -6.97 -13.26 0.67
N THR A 189 -5.68 -13.36 0.41
CA THR A 189 -5.06 -14.60 -0.10
C THR A 189 -4.19 -15.20 0.99
N PHE A 190 -4.43 -16.45 1.35
CA PHE A 190 -3.66 -17.09 2.42
C PHE A 190 -3.48 -18.58 2.20
N GLY A 191 -2.63 -19.23 3.00
CA GLY A 191 -2.42 -20.68 2.98
C GLY A 191 -0.97 -21.01 3.34
N ASN A 192 -0.60 -22.29 3.33
CA ASN A 192 0.77 -22.72 3.55
C ASN A 192 1.43 -22.16 4.83
N CYS A 193 0.66 -21.94 5.89
CA CYS A 193 1.12 -21.40 7.17
C CYS A 193 0.52 -22.17 8.34
N ASN A 194 1.16 -22.16 9.49
CA ASN A 194 0.69 -22.95 10.63
C ASN A 194 -0.51 -22.31 11.33
N GLU A 195 -0.41 -21.04 11.73
CA GLU A 195 -1.44 -20.34 12.51
C GLU A 195 -1.70 -18.94 11.95
N LEU A 196 -2.96 -18.69 11.60
CA LEU A 196 -3.41 -17.42 11.05
C LEU A 196 -4.80 -17.06 11.55
N SER A 197 -4.96 -15.83 12.05
CA SER A 197 -6.24 -15.23 12.40
C SER A 197 -6.52 -14.03 11.52
N ILE A 198 -7.65 -14.05 10.81
CA ILE A 198 -8.17 -12.94 10.00
C ILE A 198 -9.54 -12.58 10.55
N THR A 199 -9.62 -11.50 11.32
CA THR A 199 -10.82 -11.15 12.10
C THR A 199 -11.27 -9.72 11.93
N ASP A 200 -12.58 -9.49 11.93
CA ASP A 200 -13.16 -8.14 12.07
C ASP A 200 -12.69 -7.12 11.01
N ASN A 201 -12.21 -7.58 9.86
CA ASN A 201 -11.81 -6.71 8.76
C ASN A 201 -13.03 -6.30 7.93
N GLN A 202 -13.00 -5.08 7.41
CA GLN A 202 -13.95 -4.59 6.42
C GLN A 202 -13.36 -4.70 5.01
N TYR A 203 -14.16 -5.08 4.01
CA TYR A 203 -13.62 -5.32 2.68
C TYR A 203 -14.51 -4.87 1.51
N ILE A 204 -13.88 -4.51 0.40
CA ILE A 204 -14.51 -4.30 -0.93
C ILE A 204 -13.67 -5.05 -1.96
N THR A 205 -14.31 -5.90 -2.75
CA THR A 205 -13.64 -6.65 -3.81
C THR A 205 -14.58 -6.88 -4.98
N GLU A 206 -14.06 -6.74 -6.20
CA GLU A 206 -14.76 -7.13 -7.43
C GLU A 206 -14.72 -8.65 -7.68
N GLY A 207 -13.77 -9.34 -7.06
CA GLY A 207 -13.61 -10.79 -7.18
C GLY A 207 -14.12 -11.53 -5.95
N GLY A 208 -13.32 -12.49 -5.47
CA GLY A 208 -13.62 -13.21 -4.24
C GLY A 208 -13.16 -12.45 -3.00
N VAL A 209 -13.79 -12.72 -1.86
CA VAL A 209 -13.32 -12.19 -0.57
C VAL A 209 -12.00 -12.84 -0.17
N ARG A 210 -11.94 -14.17 -0.29
CA ARG A 210 -10.80 -14.95 0.15
C ARG A 210 -10.45 -16.12 -0.77
N THR A 211 -9.17 -16.42 -0.88
CA THR A 211 -8.68 -17.66 -1.49
C THR A 211 -7.66 -18.31 -0.57
N ALA A 212 -7.87 -19.59 -0.30
CA ALA A 212 -6.84 -20.44 0.30
C ALA A 212 -6.00 -20.99 -0.85
N GLY A 213 -4.74 -20.56 -0.97
CA GLY A 213 -3.77 -21.18 -1.89
C GLY A 213 -3.60 -22.68 -1.62
N ASN A 214 -2.86 -23.38 -2.49
CA ASN A 214 -2.64 -24.82 -2.41
C ASN A 214 -2.20 -25.27 -0.99
N ASN A 215 -3.03 -26.09 -0.33
CA ASN A 215 -2.79 -26.84 0.90
C ASN A 215 -2.60 -26.08 2.23
N GLY A 216 -3.56 -25.19 2.54
CA GLY A 216 -4.14 -25.05 3.88
C GLY A 216 -3.29 -24.41 4.98
N SER A 217 -3.97 -23.98 6.05
CA SER A 217 -3.33 -23.62 7.32
C SER A 217 -3.72 -24.64 8.38
N ALA A 218 -2.83 -24.98 9.31
CA ALA A 218 -3.15 -25.96 10.35
C ALA A 218 -4.21 -25.43 11.31
N THR A 219 -4.12 -24.15 11.68
CA THR A 219 -5.14 -23.40 12.41
C THR A 219 -5.45 -22.11 11.67
N LEU A 220 -6.68 -21.98 11.17
CA LEU A 220 -7.19 -20.77 10.52
C LEU A 220 -8.43 -20.26 11.24
N VAL A 221 -8.40 -19.00 11.65
CA VAL A 221 -9.57 -18.26 12.09
C VAL A 221 -9.93 -17.24 11.03
N PHE A 222 -11.16 -17.30 10.53
CA PHE A 222 -11.70 -16.32 9.58
C PHE A 222 -13.13 -15.97 10.00
N THR A 223 -13.30 -14.98 10.87
CA THR A 223 -14.60 -14.61 11.46
C THR A 223 -14.75 -13.10 11.55
N GLY A 224 -15.96 -12.57 11.67
CA GLY A 224 -16.20 -11.13 11.85
C GLY A 224 -15.88 -10.24 10.65
N ASN A 225 -15.30 -10.78 9.57
CA ASN A 225 -15.00 -10.00 8.38
C ASN A 225 -16.29 -9.65 7.62
N THR A 226 -16.50 -8.37 7.31
CA THR A 226 -17.75 -7.86 6.69
C THR A 226 -17.49 -7.02 5.45
N VAL A 227 -18.46 -6.96 4.54
CA VAL A 227 -18.42 -6.01 3.43
C VAL A 227 -18.37 -4.58 3.99
N PHE A 228 -17.44 -3.76 3.50
CA PHE A 228 -17.42 -2.33 3.79
C PHE A 228 -18.50 -1.66 2.94
N SER A 229 -19.52 -1.11 3.58
CA SER A 229 -20.66 -0.47 2.91
C SER A 229 -21.02 0.82 3.64
N PRO A 230 -20.65 1.99 3.11
CA PRO A 230 -21.07 3.25 3.67
C PRO A 230 -22.50 3.55 3.30
N THR A 231 -23.21 4.20 4.22
CA THR A 231 -24.64 4.47 4.13
C THR A 231 -25.00 5.71 3.31
N ARG A 232 -24.03 6.37 2.63
CA ARG A 232 -24.22 7.65 1.95
C ARG A 232 -23.80 7.58 0.47
N ILE A 233 -24.66 8.12 -0.42
CA ILE A 233 -24.52 8.12 -1.88
C ILE A 233 -24.55 9.55 -2.46
N THR A 234 -23.98 10.51 -1.73
CA THR A 234 -23.79 11.87 -2.23
C THR A 234 -22.31 12.11 -2.43
N PRO A 235 -21.91 12.92 -3.43
CA PRO A 235 -20.53 13.36 -3.58
C PRO A 235 -19.95 13.88 -2.25
N PRO A 236 -18.66 13.60 -1.97
CA PRO A 236 -17.97 14.17 -0.81
C PRO A 236 -17.98 15.70 -0.82
N ALA A 237 -17.72 16.29 0.34
CA ALA A 237 -17.32 17.68 0.44
C ALA A 237 -16.02 17.92 -0.34
N VAL A 238 -15.89 19.14 -0.88
CA VAL A 238 -14.66 19.58 -1.53
C VAL A 238 -13.50 19.50 -0.53
N PRO A 239 -12.35 18.89 -0.90
CA PRO A 239 -11.20 18.82 -0.01
C PRO A 239 -10.71 20.19 0.44
N THR A 240 -10.04 20.25 1.59
CA THR A 240 -9.49 21.51 2.13
C THR A 240 -7.98 21.42 2.34
N GLY A 241 -7.34 22.56 2.60
CA GLY A 241 -5.93 22.60 2.99
C GLY A 241 -4.93 22.25 1.89
N LEU A 242 -5.34 22.20 0.61
CA LEU A 242 -4.41 21.98 -0.49
C LEU A 242 -3.31 23.03 -0.48
N LYS A 243 -2.07 22.56 -0.45
CA LYS A 243 -0.86 23.37 -0.55
C LYS A 243 0.18 22.69 -1.43
N VAL A 244 1.04 23.52 -2.01
CA VAL A 244 2.20 23.09 -2.81
C VAL A 244 3.45 23.51 -2.05
N ILE A 245 4.35 22.55 -1.84
CA ILE A 245 5.59 22.73 -1.09
C ILE A 245 6.74 22.34 -2.02
N LYS A 246 7.78 23.17 -2.15
CA LYS A 246 8.99 22.80 -2.90
C LYS A 246 9.60 21.56 -2.26
N PHE A 247 9.97 20.57 -3.06
CA PHE A 247 10.51 19.28 -2.63
C PHE A 247 11.72 18.89 -3.48
N LEU A 248 12.93 19.29 -3.06
CA LEU A 248 14.14 19.23 -3.88
C LEU A 248 14.01 20.05 -5.19
N THR A 249 15.13 20.36 -5.83
CA THR A 249 15.10 21.12 -7.09
C THR A 249 14.26 20.40 -8.15
N GLY A 250 13.20 21.07 -8.62
CA GLY A 250 12.34 20.54 -9.68
C GLY A 250 11.27 19.55 -9.23
N ASN A 251 11.04 19.32 -7.93
CA ASN A 251 9.85 18.56 -7.50
C ASN A 251 9.02 19.34 -6.49
N TYR A 252 7.74 18.99 -6.42
CA TYR A 252 6.77 19.62 -5.54
C TYR A 252 5.97 18.56 -4.79
N LEU A 253 5.85 18.73 -3.47
CA LEU A 253 4.93 17.99 -2.64
C LEU A 253 3.61 18.76 -2.56
N LEU A 254 2.56 18.16 -3.10
CA LEU A 254 1.19 18.55 -2.82
C LEU A 254 0.75 17.83 -1.56
N ARG A 255 0.07 18.54 -0.67
CA ARG A 255 -0.53 17.99 0.54
C ARG A 255 -1.87 18.65 0.81
N TRP A 256 -2.81 17.90 1.36
CA TRP A 256 -4.13 18.39 1.74
C TRP A 256 -4.59 17.77 3.06
N ASP A 257 -5.70 18.26 3.59
CA ASP A 257 -6.33 17.69 4.77
C ASP A 257 -7.26 16.55 4.37
N ASP A 258 -7.39 15.56 5.25
CA ASP A 258 -8.38 14.49 5.08
C ASP A 258 -9.80 15.04 5.11
N ASN A 259 -10.66 14.42 4.31
CA ASN A 259 -12.10 14.58 4.43
C ASN A 259 -12.60 13.93 5.72
N SER A 260 -13.65 14.51 6.30
CA SER A 260 -14.25 13.98 7.53
C SER A 260 -15.21 12.82 7.28
N GLU A 261 -15.70 12.66 6.05
CA GLU A 261 -16.65 11.62 5.72
C GLU A 261 -15.97 10.24 5.65
N ALA A 262 -16.56 9.25 6.31
CA ALA A 262 -16.00 7.89 6.43
C ALA A 262 -16.02 7.09 5.12
N ASP A 263 -16.74 7.58 4.11
CA ASP A 263 -16.87 6.98 2.79
C ASP A 263 -15.94 7.58 1.73
N VAL A 264 -15.14 8.60 2.08
CA VAL A 264 -14.07 9.08 1.18
C VAL A 264 -13.01 8.00 1.07
N LEU A 265 -12.67 7.72 -0.18
CA LEU A 265 -11.86 6.60 -0.58
C LEU A 265 -10.54 7.06 -1.17
N GLU A 266 -10.61 7.97 -2.14
CA GLU A 266 -9.47 8.36 -2.94
C GLU A 266 -9.57 9.82 -3.33
N TYR A 267 -8.44 10.37 -3.75
CA TYR A 267 -8.35 11.72 -4.31
C TYR A 267 -7.86 11.69 -5.75
N TYR A 268 -8.49 12.50 -6.60
CA TYR A 268 -7.94 12.82 -7.91
C TYR A 268 -7.13 14.10 -7.86
N VAL A 269 -6.00 14.10 -8.56
CA VAL A 269 -5.12 15.26 -8.67
C VAL A 269 -5.21 15.79 -10.09
N TYR A 270 -5.38 17.10 -10.19
CA TYR A 270 -5.47 17.85 -11.43
C TYR A 270 -4.24 18.73 -11.57
N LYS A 271 -3.67 18.78 -12.78
CA LYS A 271 -2.58 19.69 -13.17
C LYS A 271 -3.03 20.48 -14.39
N ASP A 272 -2.99 21.80 -14.30
CA ASP A 272 -3.44 22.74 -15.34
C ASP A 272 -4.85 22.44 -15.87
N GLY A 273 -5.75 22.13 -14.93
CA GLY A 273 -7.15 21.81 -15.22
C GLY A 273 -7.41 20.40 -15.73
N SER A 274 -6.37 19.57 -15.94
CA SER A 274 -6.51 18.19 -16.42
C SER A 274 -6.20 17.18 -15.31
N LYS A 275 -7.04 16.15 -15.16
CA LYS A 275 -6.75 15.04 -14.24
C LYS A 275 -5.49 14.31 -14.67
N ILE A 276 -4.57 14.06 -13.74
CA ILE A 276 -3.34 13.33 -14.03
C ILE A 276 -3.68 11.84 -14.23
N SER A 277 -3.33 11.27 -15.38
CA SER A 277 -3.60 9.87 -15.73
C SER A 277 -2.49 8.93 -15.25
N GLY A 278 -2.85 7.65 -15.04
CA GLY A 278 -1.90 6.59 -14.69
C GLY A 278 -1.24 6.74 -13.31
N LEU A 279 -1.88 7.46 -12.39
CA LEU A 279 -1.52 7.47 -10.97
C LEU A 279 -2.44 6.51 -10.21
N SER A 280 -1.92 5.93 -9.13
CA SER A 280 -2.80 5.37 -8.11
C SER A 280 -3.76 6.46 -7.64
N THR A 281 -5.01 6.08 -7.54
CA THR A 281 -6.07 6.89 -6.96
C THR A 281 -5.72 7.12 -5.50
N ARG A 282 -5.31 8.35 -5.13
CA ARG A 282 -4.54 8.56 -3.91
C ARG A 282 -5.34 8.16 -2.68
N GLY A 283 -5.02 7.02 -2.08
CA GLY A 283 -5.55 6.58 -0.78
C GLY A 283 -4.97 7.33 0.43
N GLY A 284 -4.09 8.30 0.17
CA GLY A 284 -3.48 9.20 1.15
C GLY A 284 -3.69 10.67 0.79
N THR A 285 -3.10 11.57 1.58
CA THR A 285 -3.30 13.03 1.50
C THR A 285 -2.13 13.79 0.89
N PHE A 286 -1.42 13.15 -0.04
CA PHE A 286 -0.28 13.77 -0.70
C PHE A 286 -0.06 13.28 -2.14
N TYR A 287 0.68 14.09 -2.89
CA TYR A 287 1.22 13.74 -4.20
C TYR A 287 2.57 14.41 -4.41
N ILE A 288 3.56 13.67 -4.90
CA ILE A 288 4.85 14.21 -5.31
C ILE A 288 4.87 14.32 -6.82
N ASP A 289 4.82 15.56 -7.32
CA ASP A 289 5.05 15.86 -8.73
C ASP A 289 6.55 16.08 -8.96
N ARG A 290 7.12 15.36 -9.93
CA ARG A 290 8.57 15.31 -10.16
C ARG A 290 8.95 15.94 -11.47
N ASP A 291 10.20 16.36 -11.57
CA ASP A 291 10.81 16.88 -12.79
C ASP A 291 9.97 18.02 -13.42
N VAL A 292 9.37 18.84 -12.54
CA VAL A 292 8.46 19.92 -12.89
C VAL A 292 9.26 21.10 -13.43
N SER A 293 8.94 21.49 -14.67
CA SER A 293 9.52 22.67 -15.32
C SER A 293 8.44 23.72 -15.54
N GLY A 294 8.79 25.00 -15.38
CA GLY A 294 7.82 26.09 -15.54
C GLY A 294 6.84 26.23 -14.37
N THR A 295 5.78 27.01 -14.61
CA THR A 295 4.72 27.27 -13.62
C THR A 295 3.51 26.40 -13.94
N HIS A 296 2.97 25.75 -12.91
CA HIS A 296 1.80 24.90 -13.03
C HIS A 296 0.81 25.19 -11.92
N THR A 297 -0.45 24.87 -12.17
CA THR A 297 -1.54 24.94 -11.19
C THR A 297 -2.05 23.56 -10.84
N TYR A 298 -2.39 23.36 -9.57
CA TYR A 298 -2.94 22.10 -9.09
C TYR A 298 -4.27 22.30 -8.38
N ALA A 299 -5.16 21.33 -8.54
CA ALA A 299 -6.38 21.18 -7.76
C ALA A 299 -6.58 19.70 -7.41
N ILE A 300 -7.43 19.43 -6.43
CA ILE A 300 -7.82 18.06 -6.08
C ILE A 300 -9.33 17.95 -5.94
N SER A 301 -9.84 16.73 -6.03
CA SER A 301 -11.22 16.35 -5.67
C SER A 301 -11.19 15.08 -4.83
N ALA A 302 -12.22 14.87 -4.02
CA ALA A 302 -12.44 13.64 -3.28
C ALA A 302 -13.44 12.76 -4.03
N VAL A 303 -13.25 11.44 -3.94
CA VAL A 303 -14.14 10.44 -4.50
C VAL A 303 -14.59 9.51 -3.37
N ASN A 304 -15.90 9.28 -3.28
CA ASN A 304 -16.44 8.34 -2.31
C ASN A 304 -16.40 6.90 -2.84
N LEU A 305 -16.79 5.95 -1.99
CA LEU A 305 -16.90 4.54 -2.36
C LEU A 305 -17.94 4.21 -3.43
N SER A 306 -18.91 5.09 -3.67
CA SER A 306 -19.90 4.94 -4.75
C SER A 306 -19.34 5.41 -6.10
N GLY A 307 -18.14 6.00 -6.12
CA GLY A 307 -17.53 6.60 -7.30
C GLY A 307 -17.98 8.03 -7.58
N ASP A 308 -18.75 8.66 -6.67
CA ASP A 308 -19.15 10.06 -6.81
C ASP A 308 -17.97 10.98 -6.48
N GLU A 309 -17.68 11.90 -7.39
CA GLU A 309 -16.60 12.87 -7.26
C GLU A 309 -17.13 14.23 -6.77
N SER A 310 -16.42 14.84 -5.82
CA SER A 310 -16.69 16.21 -5.38
C SER A 310 -16.37 17.24 -6.47
N SER A 311 -16.79 18.50 -6.29
CA SER A 311 -16.15 19.59 -7.04
C SER A 311 -14.66 19.69 -6.68
N THR A 312 -13.85 20.27 -7.58
CA THR A 312 -12.42 20.49 -7.31
C THR A 312 -12.20 21.65 -6.33
N THR A 313 -11.06 21.62 -5.65
CA THR A 313 -10.58 22.78 -4.87
C THR A 313 -10.29 23.98 -5.79
N SER A 314 -10.15 25.17 -5.19
CA SER A 314 -9.43 26.26 -5.85
C SER A 314 -8.01 25.82 -6.24
N THR A 315 -7.48 26.39 -7.31
CA THR A 315 -6.13 26.04 -7.77
C THR A 315 -5.05 26.67 -6.89
N VAL A 316 -3.94 25.94 -6.70
CA VAL A 316 -2.71 26.44 -6.08
C VAL A 316 -1.57 26.36 -7.08
N SER A 317 -0.79 27.43 -7.18
CA SER A 317 0.30 27.55 -8.16
C SER A 317 1.65 27.14 -7.58
N THR A 318 2.54 26.57 -8.40
CA THR A 318 3.95 26.39 -8.04
C THR A 318 4.67 27.72 -7.76
N SER A 319 4.21 28.83 -8.35
CA SER A 319 4.75 30.16 -8.07
C SER A 319 4.49 30.64 -6.64
N THR A 320 3.51 30.06 -5.96
CA THR A 320 3.16 30.32 -4.55
C THR A 320 3.59 29.16 -3.64
N ALA A 321 4.44 28.26 -4.13
CA ALA A 321 4.86 27.11 -3.35
C ALA A 321 5.61 27.54 -2.09
N GLN A 322 5.26 26.92 -0.97
CA GLN A 322 5.98 27.08 0.29
C GLN A 322 7.37 26.47 0.17
N ASP A 323 8.35 27.06 0.83
CA ASP A 323 9.67 26.47 0.98
C ASP A 323 9.58 25.19 1.83
N GLY A 324 10.45 24.23 1.54
CA GLY A 324 10.47 22.96 2.26
C GLY A 324 10.87 23.14 3.73
N TRP A 325 10.49 22.20 4.61
CA TRP A 325 10.90 22.27 6.02
C TRP A 325 12.42 22.16 6.24
N TRP A 326 13.18 21.77 5.21
CA TRP A 326 14.65 21.75 5.21
C TRP A 326 15.27 23.08 4.74
N GLU A 327 14.44 24.06 4.33
CA GLU A 327 14.85 25.42 3.95
C GLU A 327 14.58 26.44 5.07
N GLN A 328 13.97 26.01 6.19
CA GLN A 328 13.75 26.80 7.42
C GLN A 328 14.82 26.48 8.46
#